data_AF-A0A2E2T1E4-F1
#
_entry.id   AF-A0A2E2T1E4-F1
#
_cell.length_a   1.000
_cell.length_b   1.000
_cell.length_c   1.000
_cell.angle_alpha   90.00
_cell.angle_beta   90.00
_cell.angle_gamma   90.00
#
_symmetry.space_group_name_H-M   'P 1'
#
loop_
_entity.id
_entity.type
_entity.pdbx_description
1 polymer ?
#
loop_
_entity_poly.entity_id
_entity_poly.type
_entity_poly.pdbx_seq_one_letter_code
_entity_poly.pdbx_strand_id
1 'polypeptide(L)'
;MSVFIIDEDVDLTPEELERISDTGDSLQITLSEPLIFTISKVDGDRTLEALTLPKKVKGKHLKAMDKAEGEMGKSYALLGKLAGIPSHAVEEMDGRDIVLCLEAMRPFLPKSRKTGPR
;
A
#
# COMPACT_ATOMS: atom_id res chain seq x y z
N MET A 1 -1.80 19.72 -9.47
CA MET A 1 -2.12 19.63 -8.03
C MET A 1 -3.17 18.54 -7.88
N SER A 2 -2.73 17.30 -7.62
CA SER A 2 -3.63 16.18 -7.34
C SER A 2 -4.14 16.34 -5.91
N VAL A 3 -5.46 16.44 -5.74
CA VAL A 3 -6.09 16.55 -4.43
C VAL A 3 -6.22 15.12 -3.87
N PHE A 4 -5.41 14.79 -2.87
CA PHE A 4 -5.58 13.56 -2.10
C PHE A 4 -6.64 13.83 -1.03
N ILE A 5 -7.71 13.02 -1.01
CA ILE A 5 -8.71 13.07 0.07
C ILE A 5 -8.16 12.18 1.18
N ILE A 6 -7.57 12.80 2.20
CA ILE A 6 -7.07 12.15 3.42
C ILE A 6 -8.21 12.21 4.45
N ASP A 7 -8.45 11.13 5.18
CA ASP A 7 -9.40 11.15 6.32
C ASP A 7 -8.91 12.12 7.41
N GLU A 8 -9.82 12.85 8.06
CA GLU A 8 -9.50 13.74 9.19
C GLU A 8 -8.95 12.99 10.43
N ASP A 9 -9.07 11.66 10.48
CA ASP A 9 -8.64 10.82 11.63
C ASP A 9 -7.23 10.21 11.48
N VAL A 10 -6.54 10.40 10.34
CA VAL A 10 -5.17 9.91 10.15
C VAL A 10 -4.20 11.08 10.11
N ASP A 11 -3.42 11.23 11.18
CA ASP A 11 -2.47 12.32 11.38
C ASP A 11 -1.18 12.08 10.55
N LEU A 12 -1.30 12.24 9.23
CA LEU A 12 -0.17 12.26 8.30
C LEU A 12 0.46 13.65 8.28
N THR A 13 1.76 13.70 8.55
CA THR A 13 2.53 14.93 8.49
C THR A 13 2.69 15.40 7.03
N PRO A 14 2.86 16.71 6.80
CA PRO A 14 3.12 17.23 5.45
C PRO A 14 4.35 16.59 4.79
N GLU A 15 5.39 16.29 5.59
CA GLU A 15 6.61 15.62 5.15
C GLU A 15 6.33 14.20 4.62
N GLU A 16 5.42 13.46 5.26
CA GLU A 16 5.01 12.13 4.78
C GLU A 16 4.26 12.21 3.45
N LEU A 17 3.44 13.24 3.25
CA LEU A 17 2.70 13.44 2.00
C LEU A 17 3.63 13.81 0.84
N GLU A 18 4.70 14.55 1.10
CA GLU A 18 5.73 14.88 0.09
C GLU A 18 6.46 13.64 -0.45
N ARG A 19 6.44 12.52 0.29
CA ARG A 19 7.01 11.24 -0.17
C ARG A 19 6.15 10.54 -1.23
N ILE A 20 4.93 11.02 -1.48
CA ILE A 20 4.03 10.47 -2.51
C ILE A 20 4.22 11.26 -3.81
N SER A 21 4.68 10.57 -4.84
CA SER A 21 4.76 11.08 -6.21
C SER A 21 3.71 10.44 -7.10
N ASP A 22 2.95 11.25 -7.82
CA ASP A 22 1.95 10.78 -8.78
C ASP A 22 2.59 10.65 -10.18
N THR A 23 2.77 9.42 -10.65
CA THR A 23 3.35 9.10 -11.96
C THR A 23 2.29 8.95 -13.06
N GLY A 24 1.04 9.32 -12.78
CA GLY A 24 -0.10 9.25 -13.70
C GLY A 24 -0.89 7.95 -13.58
N ASP A 25 -0.27 6.81 -13.87
CA ASP A 25 -0.90 5.49 -13.80
C ASP A 25 -0.71 4.74 -12.47
N SER A 26 0.27 5.21 -11.68
CA SER A 26 0.67 4.67 -10.40
C SER A 26 0.98 5.81 -9.42
N LEU A 27 1.14 5.44 -8.16
CA LEU A 27 1.69 6.27 -7.10
C LEU A 27 3.03 5.68 -6.73
N GLN A 28 4.07 6.49 -6.73
CA GLN A 28 5.37 6.13 -6.21
C GLN A 28 5.51 6.69 -4.81
N ILE A 29 5.73 5.84 -3.82
CA ILE A 29 5.86 6.23 -2.41
C ILE A 29 7.27 5.91 -1.97
N THR A 30 8.02 6.94 -1.58
CA THR A 30 9.39 6.78 -1.06
C THR A 30 9.31 6.30 0.38
N LEU A 31 9.98 5.19 0.68
CA LEU A 31 10.01 4.62 2.03
C LEU A 31 10.90 5.49 2.92
N SER A 32 10.56 5.54 4.19
CA SER A 32 11.38 6.23 5.20
C SER A 32 12.67 5.45 5.46
N GLU A 33 12.59 4.12 5.44
CA GLU A 33 13.73 3.21 5.51
C GLU A 33 13.73 2.25 4.30
N PRO A 34 14.91 1.94 3.72
CA PRO A 34 14.99 0.97 2.64
C PRO A 34 14.52 -0.40 3.09
N LEU A 35 13.53 -0.96 2.40
CA LEU A 35 13.03 -2.29 2.67
C LEU A 35 13.96 -3.34 2.05
N ILE A 36 14.59 -4.15 2.89
CA ILE A 36 15.46 -5.25 2.47
C ILE A 36 14.71 -6.57 2.64
N PHE A 37 14.52 -7.31 1.56
CA PHE A 37 13.85 -8.61 1.62
C PHE A 37 14.38 -9.59 0.57
N THR A 38 14.35 -10.86 0.93
CA THR A 38 14.70 -11.96 0.04
C THR A 38 13.44 -12.47 -0.66
N ILE A 39 13.40 -12.46 -2.00
CA ILE A 39 12.25 -13.00 -2.76
C ILE A 39 12.27 -14.53 -2.81
N SER A 40 13.45 -15.10 -2.99
CA SER A 40 13.66 -16.54 -3.02
C SER A 40 15.09 -16.84 -2.58
N LYS A 41 15.34 -18.06 -2.09
CA LYS A 41 16.70 -18.53 -1.73
C LYS A 41 17.69 -18.49 -2.91
N VAL A 42 17.21 -18.26 -4.13
CA VAL A 42 17.99 -18.26 -5.37
C VAL A 42 18.26 -16.84 -5.87
N ASP A 43 17.34 -15.90 -5.64
CA ASP A 43 17.41 -14.54 -6.20
C ASP A 43 18.18 -13.53 -5.31
N GLY A 44 18.50 -13.91 -4.07
CA GLY A 44 19.22 -13.04 -3.13
C GLY A 44 18.37 -11.91 -2.55
N ASP A 45 19.04 -11.02 -1.81
CA ASP A 45 18.40 -9.90 -1.14
C ASP A 45 18.11 -8.77 -2.13
N ARG A 46 16.90 -8.21 -2.05
CA ARG A 46 16.51 -7.00 -2.78
C ARG A 46 16.30 -5.87 -1.81
N THR A 47 16.79 -4.71 -2.19
CA THR A 47 16.55 -3.45 -1.48
C THR A 47 15.58 -2.61 -2.30
N LEU A 48 14.52 -2.14 -1.66
CA LEU A 48 13.57 -1.18 -2.23
C LEU A 48 13.60 0.10 -1.41
N GLU A 49 13.84 1.22 -2.07
CA GLU A 49 13.76 2.55 -1.46
C GLU A 49 12.39 3.21 -1.70
N ALA A 50 11.63 2.69 -2.67
CA ALA A 50 10.32 3.19 -3.00
C ALA A 50 9.39 2.06 -3.45
N LEU A 51 8.10 2.22 -3.17
CA LEU A 51 7.04 1.34 -3.63
C LEU A 51 6.28 1.99 -4.78
N THR A 52 5.92 1.20 -5.78
CA THR A 52 5.05 1.64 -6.87
C THR A 52 3.70 0.96 -6.74
N LEU A 53 2.66 1.75 -6.47
CA LEU A 53 1.30 1.27 -6.28
C LEU A 53 0.43 1.66 -7.49
N PRO A 54 -0.09 0.70 -8.26
CA PRO A 54 -0.91 1.01 -9.43
C PRO A 54 -2.29 1.53 -9.00
N LYS A 55 -2.70 2.67 -9.57
CA LYS A 55 -4.04 3.26 -9.33
C LYS A 55 -5.17 2.38 -9.85
N LYS A 56 -4.90 1.55 -10.85
CA LYS A 56 -5.88 0.61 -11.42
C LYS A 56 -5.89 -0.69 -10.63
N VAL A 57 -6.67 -0.73 -9.56
CA VAL A 57 -6.87 -1.93 -8.75
C VAL A 57 -7.69 -2.96 -9.55
N LYS A 58 -7.11 -4.14 -9.79
CA LYS A 58 -7.72 -5.24 -10.54
C LYS A 58 -8.27 -6.31 -9.59
N GLY A 59 -9.21 -7.12 -10.06
CA GLY A 59 -9.80 -8.22 -9.26
C GLY A 59 -8.78 -9.21 -8.69
N LYS A 60 -7.61 -9.38 -9.34
CA LYS A 60 -6.50 -10.19 -8.80
C LYS A 60 -5.93 -9.65 -7.48
N HIS A 61 -5.99 -8.33 -7.25
CA HIS A 61 -5.54 -7.70 -6.01
C HIS A 61 -6.58 -7.91 -4.90
N LEU A 62 -7.87 -7.75 -5.23
CA LEU A 62 -8.98 -7.98 -4.29
C LEU A 62 -9.06 -9.45 -3.84
N LYS A 63 -8.83 -10.39 -4.76
CA LYS A 63 -8.76 -11.82 -4.44
C LYS A 63 -7.64 -12.17 -3.43
N ALA A 64 -6.60 -11.33 -3.30
CA ALA A 64 -5.58 -11.53 -2.29
C ALA A 64 -6.06 -11.14 -0.90
N MET A 65 -6.92 -10.12 -0.79
CA MET A 65 -7.59 -9.77 0.47
C MET A 65 -8.51 -10.90 0.93
N ASP A 66 -9.30 -11.49 0.02
CA ASP A 66 -10.22 -12.58 0.39
C ASP A 66 -9.52 -13.81 0.98
N LYS A 67 -8.23 -14.00 0.66
CA LYS A 67 -7.40 -15.10 1.17
C LYS A 67 -6.70 -14.79 2.47
N ALA A 68 -6.67 -13.53 2.88
CA ALA A 68 -5.97 -13.09 4.08
C ALA A 68 -6.93 -13.04 5.28
N GLU A 69 -6.43 -13.45 6.43
CA GLU A 69 -7.17 -13.44 7.69
C GLU A 69 -6.98 -12.11 8.42
N GLY A 70 -8.05 -11.63 9.08
CA GLY A 70 -8.05 -10.36 9.80
C GLY A 70 -8.11 -9.12 8.89
N GLU A 71 -8.42 -7.96 9.48
CA GLU A 71 -8.49 -6.69 8.74
C GLU A 71 -7.10 -6.20 8.33
N MET A 72 -6.12 -6.26 9.24
CA MET A 72 -4.74 -5.89 8.93
C MET A 72 -4.10 -6.83 7.90
N GLY A 73 -4.33 -8.15 8.00
CA GLY A 73 -3.82 -9.10 7.02
C GLY A 73 -4.35 -8.84 5.60
N LYS A 74 -5.60 -8.40 5.48
CA LYS A 74 -6.18 -7.96 4.19
C LYS A 74 -5.47 -6.72 3.63
N SER A 75 -5.21 -5.73 4.48
CA SER A 75 -4.47 -4.53 4.09
C SER A 75 -3.05 -4.87 3.62
N TYR A 76 -2.35 -5.75 4.33
CA TYR A 76 -0.99 -6.18 3.95
C TYR A 76 -0.99 -6.99 2.65
N ALA A 77 -1.95 -7.91 2.49
CA ALA A 77 -2.09 -8.69 1.27
C ALA A 77 -2.40 -7.80 0.05
N LEU A 78 -3.24 -6.78 0.23
CA LEU A 78 -3.51 -5.78 -0.80
C LEU A 78 -2.24 -5.00 -1.15
N LEU A 79 -1.55 -4.46 -0.15
CA LEU A 79 -0.36 -3.65 -0.32
C LEU A 79 0.76 -4.44 -1.02
N GLY A 80 1.06 -5.65 -0.56
CA GLY A 80 2.06 -6.51 -1.18
C GLY A 80 1.71 -6.85 -2.64
N LYS A 81 0.43 -7.08 -2.96
CA LYS A 81 0.01 -7.32 -4.35
C LYS A 81 0.06 -6.09 -5.24
N LEU A 82 -0.16 -4.90 -4.69
CA LEU A 82 -0.06 -3.65 -5.43
C LEU A 82 1.41 -3.31 -5.70
N ALA A 83 2.25 -3.38 -4.67
CA ALA A 83 3.68 -3.12 -4.73
C ALA A 83 4.49 -4.22 -5.42
N GLY A 84 3.93 -5.42 -5.59
CA GLY A 84 4.63 -6.56 -6.19
C GLY A 84 5.65 -7.21 -5.26
N ILE A 85 5.52 -7.03 -3.95
CA ILE A 85 6.39 -7.60 -2.91
C ILE A 85 5.68 -8.74 -2.17
N PRO A 86 6.43 -9.71 -1.62
CA PRO A 86 5.84 -10.81 -0.86
C PRO A 86 5.33 -10.32 0.51
N SER A 87 4.37 -11.05 1.11
CA SER A 87 3.73 -10.64 2.37
C SER A 87 4.72 -10.44 3.51
N HIS A 88 5.74 -11.29 3.63
CA HIS A 88 6.77 -11.15 4.66
C HIS A 88 7.59 -9.86 4.50
N ALA A 89 7.74 -9.35 3.27
CA ALA A 89 8.41 -8.07 3.08
C ALA A 89 7.52 -6.89 3.52
N VAL A 90 6.20 -7.03 3.39
CA VAL A 90 5.25 -6.01 3.89
C VAL A 90 5.27 -5.95 5.42
N GLU A 91 5.45 -7.08 6.09
CA GLU A 91 5.52 -7.18 7.55
C GLU A 91 6.75 -6.50 8.15
N GLU A 92 7.84 -6.40 7.37
CA GLU A 92 9.08 -5.72 7.75
C GLU A 92 9.07 -4.21 7.40
N MET A 93 7.99 -3.70 6.80
CA MET A 93 7.87 -2.27 6.51
C MET A 93 7.59 -1.46 7.78
N ASP A 94 8.07 -0.22 7.82
CA ASP A 94 7.71 0.72 8.88
C ASP A 94 6.20 0.98 8.91
N GLY A 95 5.64 1.05 10.12
CA GLY A 95 4.21 1.23 10.34
C GLY A 95 3.66 2.53 9.74
N ARG A 96 4.44 3.62 9.73
CA ARG A 96 4.06 4.89 9.10
C ARG A 96 3.97 4.75 7.60
N ASP A 97 4.91 4.03 6.99
CA ASP A 97 4.93 3.80 5.54
C ASP A 97 3.74 2.95 5.09
N ILE A 98 3.35 1.96 5.89
CA ILE A 98 2.13 1.17 5.66
C ILE A 98 0.90 2.06 5.66
N VAL A 99 0.72 2.90 6.69
CA VAL A 99 -0.42 3.81 6.81
C VAL A 99 -0.44 4.79 5.64
N LEU A 100 0.70 5.40 5.31
CA LEU A 100 0.84 6.31 4.18
C LEU A 100 0.42 5.64 2.86
N CYS A 101 0.88 4.41 2.62
CA CYS A 101 0.51 3.65 1.42
C CYS A 101 -0.98 3.35 1.33
N LEU A 102 -1.62 2.99 2.44
CA LEU A 102 -3.05 2.68 2.49
C LEU A 102 -3.89 3.92 2.23
N GLU A 103 -3.57 5.05 2.86
CA GLU A 103 -4.28 6.32 2.66
C GLU A 103 -4.07 6.84 1.23
N ALA A 104 -2.84 6.77 0.70
CA ALA A 104 -2.56 7.15 -0.69
C ALA A 104 -3.38 6.32 -1.69
N MET A 105 -3.60 5.03 -1.42
CA MET A 105 -4.37 4.13 -2.28
C MET A 105 -5.88 4.21 -2.09
N ARG A 106 -6.36 4.72 -0.96
CA ARG A 106 -7.78 4.78 -0.59
C ARG A 106 -8.69 5.36 -1.68
N PRO A 107 -8.34 6.46 -2.40
CA PRO A 107 -9.19 7.01 -3.47
C PRO A 107 -9.38 6.07 -4.66
N PHE A 108 -8.48 5.10 -4.84
CA PHE A 108 -8.43 4.17 -5.96
C PHE A 108 -9.04 2.81 -5.64
N LEU A 109 -9.33 2.55 -4.37
CA LEU A 109 -10.00 1.33 -3.94
C LEU A 109 -11.50 1.41 -4.22
N PRO A 110 -12.14 0.27 -4.58
CA PRO A 110 -13.58 0.24 -4.72
C PRO A 110 -14.22 0.65 -3.39
N LYS A 111 -15.15 1.62 -3.44
CA LYS A 111 -15.86 2.06 -2.23
C LYS A 111 -16.45 0.85 -1.53
N SER A 112 -16.07 0.64 -0.25
CA SER A 112 -16.72 -0.36 0.59
C SER A 112 -18.23 -0.12 0.53
N ARG A 113 -18.98 -1.09 -0.02
CA ARG A 113 -20.44 -1.07 0.09
C ARG A 113 -20.75 -1.14 1.57
N LYS A 114 -21.24 -0.04 2.16
CA LYS A 114 -21.85 -0.07 3.50
C LYS A 114 -22.99 -1.09 3.46
N THR A 115 -22.77 -2.30 3.96
CA THR A 115 -23.80 -3.30 4.16
C THR A 115 -24.38 -3.09 5.56
N GLY A 116 -25.34 -2.19 5.67
CA GLY A 116 -26.13 -1.96 6.88
C GLY A 116 -27.43 -1.24 6.53
N PRO A 117 -28.58 -1.58 7.16
CA PRO A 117 -29.85 -0.91 6.87
C PRO A 117 -29.81 0.54 7.41
N ARG A 118 -30.42 1.45 6.64
CA ARG A 118 -30.80 2.79 7.11
C ARG A 118 -31.95 2.70 8.09
#